data_AF-A0AAN9B450-F1
#
_entry.id   AF-A0AAN9B450-F1
#
_cell.length_a   1.000
_cell.length_b   1.000
_cell.length_c   1.000
_cell.angle_alpha   90.00
_cell.angle_beta   90.00
_cell.angle_gamma   90.00
#
_symmetry.space_group_name_H-M   'P 1'
#
loop_
_entity.id
_entity.type
_entity.pdbx_description
1 polymer ?
#
loop_
_entity_poly.entity_id
_entity_poly.type
_entity_poly.pdbx_seq_one_letter_code
_entity_poly.pdbx_strand_id
1 'polypeptide(L)'
;MAAPQQNPTINWQATNLNEEWKNFKDHAQLMFKGPLKRIGEEEQCAYLLIWVGDTGREFFNSWGLADADKKNISFLVGKFQDHAAPTKKHNFRTLHLPGEKTAGRRNVRNFRHGSPQSGERL
;
A
#
# COMPACT_ATOMS: atom_id res chain seq x y z
N MET A 1 10.67 -17.31 -29.44
CA MET A 1 9.35 -16.64 -29.40
C MET A 1 9.31 -15.83 -28.12
N ALA A 2 9.40 -14.50 -28.18
CA ALA A 2 9.24 -13.68 -26.97
C ALA A 2 7.79 -13.84 -26.50
N ALA A 3 7.58 -14.34 -25.28
CA ALA A 3 6.26 -14.32 -24.69
C ALA A 3 5.73 -12.88 -24.74
N PRO A 4 4.47 -12.64 -25.17
CA PRO A 4 3.92 -11.29 -25.15
C PRO A 4 4.07 -10.79 -23.72
N GLN A 5 4.82 -9.70 -23.53
CA GLN A 5 4.85 -9.01 -22.25
C GLN A 5 3.41 -8.54 -22.01
N GLN A 6 2.67 -9.32 -21.23
CA GLN A 6 1.29 -9.04 -20.87
C GLN A 6 1.34 -7.74 -20.07
N ASN A 7 0.92 -6.63 -20.67
CA ASN A 7 0.80 -5.38 -19.94
C ASN A 7 -0.19 -5.60 -18.79
N PRO A 8 0.08 -5.07 -17.57
CA PRO A 8 -0.89 -5.17 -16.50
C PRO A 8 -2.19 -4.52 -16.98
N THR A 9 -3.27 -5.29 -16.97
CA THR A 9 -4.59 -4.84 -17.39
C THR A 9 -5.57 -5.37 -16.37
N ILE A 10 -6.57 -4.58 -15.98
CA ILE A 10 -7.60 -5.00 -15.03
C ILE A 10 -8.92 -5.24 -15.73
N ASN A 11 -9.57 -6.35 -15.40
CA ASN A 11 -10.95 -6.60 -15.80
C ASN A 11 -11.92 -6.07 -14.74
N TRP A 12 -12.48 -4.88 -14.98
CA TRP A 12 -13.46 -4.25 -14.08
C TRP A 12 -14.77 -5.02 -13.94
N GLN A 13 -15.07 -5.93 -14.87
CA GLN A 13 -16.28 -6.77 -14.84
C GLN A 13 -16.04 -8.13 -14.18
N ALA A 14 -14.86 -8.37 -13.61
CA ALA A 14 -14.55 -9.64 -12.97
C ALA A 14 -15.40 -9.85 -11.70
N THR A 15 -15.84 -11.10 -11.49
CA THR A 15 -16.58 -11.51 -10.29
C THR A 15 -15.83 -11.22 -9.00
N ASN A 16 -14.50 -11.36 -9.02
CA ASN A 16 -13.62 -11.14 -7.88
C ASN A 16 -12.70 -9.92 -8.12
N LEU A 17 -13.30 -8.75 -8.31
CA LEU A 17 -12.59 -7.50 -8.63
C LEU A 17 -11.44 -7.18 -7.65
N ASN A 18 -11.58 -7.49 -6.36
CA ASN A 18 -10.53 -7.28 -5.37
C ASN A 18 -9.27 -8.13 -5.62
N GLU A 19 -9.43 -9.39 -6.06
CA GLU A 19 -8.29 -10.26 -6.38
C GLU A 19 -7.63 -9.83 -7.68
N GLU A 20 -8.43 -9.46 -8.69
CA GLU A 20 -7.93 -8.89 -9.94
C GLU A 20 -7.16 -7.59 -9.72
N TRP A 21 -7.66 -6.70 -8.87
CA TRP A 21 -6.96 -5.48 -8.49
C TRP A 21 -5.63 -5.78 -7.79
N LYS A 22 -5.60 -6.80 -6.92
CA LYS A 22 -4.36 -7.21 -6.22
C LYS A 22 -3.31 -7.74 -7.20
N ASN A 23 -3.71 -8.59 -8.15
CA ASN A 23 -2.82 -9.10 -9.20
C ASN A 23 -2.32 -7.97 -10.10
N PHE A 24 -3.20 -7.06 -10.51
CA PHE A 24 -2.85 -5.88 -11.28
C PHE A 24 -1.83 -5.00 -10.54
N LYS A 25 -2.06 -4.73 -9.25
CA LYS A 25 -1.16 -3.92 -8.42
C LYS A 25 0.22 -4.54 -8.26
N ASP A 26 0.30 -5.86 -8.07
CA ASP A 26 1.58 -6.56 -7.96
C ASP A 26 2.37 -6.45 -9.27
N HIS A 27 1.69 -6.66 -10.40
CA HIS A 27 2.29 -6.55 -11.73
C HIS A 27 2.73 -5.10 -12.03
N ALA A 28 1.91 -4.10 -11.71
CA ALA A 28 2.29 -2.69 -11.84
C ALA A 28 3.53 -2.36 -10.98
N GLN A 29 3.60 -2.86 -9.75
CA GLN A 29 4.79 -2.70 -8.91
C GLN A 29 6.04 -3.37 -9.50
N LEU A 30 5.91 -4.54 -10.12
CA LEU A 30 7.03 -5.19 -10.82
C LEU A 30 7.52 -4.34 -11.99
N MET A 31 6.61 -3.74 -12.75
CA MET A 31 6.96 -2.81 -13.84
C MET A 31 7.69 -1.57 -13.32
N PHE A 32 7.21 -0.96 -12.22
CA PHE A 32 7.86 0.18 -11.58
C PHE A 32 9.22 -0.17 -10.96
N LYS A 33 9.41 -1.40 -10.47
CA LYS A 33 10.70 -1.86 -9.92
C LYS A 33 11.70 -2.28 -11.01
N GLY A 34 11.21 -2.72 -12.17
CA GLY A 34 12.04 -3.19 -13.27
C GLY A 34 12.26 -2.11 -14.34
N PRO A 35 11.59 -2.22 -15.51
CA PRO A 35 11.86 -1.36 -16.67
C PRO A 35 11.53 0.12 -16.42
N LEU A 36 10.56 0.41 -15.55
CA LEU A 36 10.09 1.76 -15.24
C LEU A 36 10.65 2.29 -13.91
N LYS A 37 11.78 1.76 -13.43
CA LYS A 37 12.44 2.24 -12.21
C LYS A 37 12.99 3.66 -12.32
N ARG A 38 13.29 4.11 -13.55
CA ARG A 38 13.95 5.39 -13.82
C ARG A 38 12.99 6.53 -14.18
N ILE A 39 11.69 6.25 -14.31
CA ILE A 39 10.71 7.27 -14.68
C ILE A 39 10.18 7.99 -13.44
N GLY A 40 9.77 9.24 -13.61
CA GLY A 40 9.23 10.06 -12.53
C GLY A 40 7.84 9.60 -12.08
N GLU A 41 7.43 10.02 -10.88
CA GLU A 41 6.15 9.65 -10.29
C GLU A 41 4.95 10.08 -11.16
N GLU A 42 5.07 11.22 -11.85
CA GLU A 42 4.08 11.72 -12.80
C GLU A 42 3.91 10.80 -14.02
N GLU A 43 5.02 10.34 -14.63
CA GLU A 43 4.96 9.34 -15.70
C GLU A 43 4.39 8.01 -15.19
N GLN A 44 4.75 7.59 -13.97
CA GLN A 44 4.22 6.35 -13.39
C GLN A 44 2.68 6.42 -13.27
N CYS A 45 2.14 7.57 -12.87
CA CYS A 45 0.70 7.81 -12.82
C CYS A 45 0.06 7.72 -14.21
N ALA A 46 0.70 8.29 -15.24
CA ALA A 46 0.23 8.19 -16.62
C ALA A 46 0.22 6.74 -17.12
N TYR A 47 1.27 5.96 -16.85
CA TYR A 47 1.33 4.52 -17.18
C TYR A 47 0.23 3.72 -16.46
N LEU A 48 -0.02 4.01 -15.19
CA LEU A 48 -1.11 3.39 -14.45
C LEU A 48 -2.46 3.66 -15.12
N LEU A 49 -2.72 4.90 -15.54
CA LEU A 49 -3.95 5.27 -16.25
C LEU A 49 -4.11 4.58 -17.61
N ILE A 50 -3.00 4.30 -18.31
CA ILE A 50 -3.01 3.51 -19.55
C ILE A 50 -3.41 2.06 -19.24
N TRP A 51 -2.91 1.50 -18.15
CA TRP A 51 -3.11 0.10 -17.77
C TRP A 51 -4.48 -0.20 -17.14
N VAL A 52 -5.09 0.75 -16.44
CA VAL A 52 -6.45 0.58 -15.89
C VAL A 52 -7.54 0.61 -16.97
N GLY A 53 -7.21 1.03 -18.20
CA GLY A 53 -8.12 1.08 -19.34
C GLY A 53 -9.19 2.18 -19.26
N ASP A 54 -10.10 2.20 -20.22
CA ASP A 54 -11.15 3.22 -20.34
C ASP A 54 -12.04 3.33 -19.11
N THR A 55 -12.54 2.20 -18.58
CA THR A 55 -13.38 2.19 -17.38
C THR A 55 -12.66 2.78 -16.16
N GLY A 56 -11.37 2.48 -15.99
CA GLY A 56 -10.56 3.08 -14.92
C GLY A 56 -10.38 4.59 -15.09
N ARG A 57 -10.25 5.06 -16.34
CA ARG A 57 -10.16 6.49 -16.66
C ARG A 57 -11.47 7.23 -16.42
N GLU A 58 -12.62 6.60 -16.64
CA GLU A 58 -13.93 7.18 -16.29
C GLU A 58 -14.05 7.41 -14.78
N PHE A 59 -13.61 6.46 -13.94
CA PHE A 59 -13.58 6.65 -12.49
C PHE A 59 -12.64 7.77 -12.08
N PHE A 60 -11.44 7.81 -12.66
CA PHE A 60 -10.47 8.87 -12.41
C PHE A 60 -11.02 10.26 -12.76
N ASN A 61 -11.70 10.38 -13.89
CA ASN A 61 -12.33 11.63 -14.31
C ASN A 61 -13.49 12.03 -13.39
N SER A 62 -14.27 11.04 -12.93
CA SER A 62 -15.38 11.24 -11.98
C SER A 62 -14.93 11.75 -10.61
N TRP A 63 -13.72 11.41 -10.16
CA TRP A 63 -13.21 11.86 -8.86
C TRP A 63 -12.76 13.32 -8.81
N GLY A 64 -12.52 13.97 -9.96
CA GLY A 64 -12.14 15.39 -10.00
C GLY A 64 -10.90 15.74 -9.17
N LEU A 65 -9.89 14.86 -9.14
CA LEU A 65 -8.69 15.01 -8.31
C LEU A 65 -7.89 16.28 -8.68
N ALA A 66 -7.20 16.87 -7.71
CA ALA A 66 -6.29 18.00 -7.94
C ALA A 66 -4.99 17.53 -8.60
N ASP A 67 -4.31 18.41 -9.36
CA ASP A 67 -3.09 18.03 -10.08
C ASP A 67 -1.95 17.57 -9.17
N ALA A 68 -1.94 17.95 -7.90
CA ALA A 68 -1.02 17.43 -6.89
C ALA A 68 -1.27 15.94 -6.58
N ASP A 69 -2.54 15.54 -6.49
CA ASP A 69 -2.94 14.15 -6.22
C ASP A 69 -2.75 13.26 -7.45
N LYS A 70 -2.92 13.81 -8.65
CA LYS A 70 -2.70 13.10 -9.93
C LYS A 70 -1.24 12.68 -10.14
N LYS A 71 -0.30 13.35 -9.48
CA LYS A 71 1.14 13.05 -9.55
C LYS A 71 1.60 12.07 -8.48
N ASN A 72 0.73 11.74 -7.53
CA ASN A 72 1.04 10.83 -6.44
C ASN A 72 0.50 9.44 -6.74
N ILE A 73 1.40 8.54 -7.15
CA ILE A 73 1.00 7.19 -7.55
C ILE A 73 0.43 6.37 -6.39
N SER A 74 0.96 6.58 -5.18
CA SER A 74 0.50 5.86 -3.98
C SER A 74 -0.94 6.24 -3.65
N PHE A 75 -1.27 7.53 -3.72
CA PHE A 75 -2.62 8.05 -3.52
C PHE A 75 -3.59 7.50 -4.56
N LEU A 76 -3.20 7.53 -5.84
CA LEU A 76 -4.01 6.99 -6.94
C LEU A 76 -4.31 5.51 -6.78
N VAL A 77 -3.28 4.69 -6.56
CA VAL A 77 -3.44 3.25 -6.35
C VAL A 77 -4.33 2.97 -5.13
N GLY A 78 -4.22 3.76 -4.06
CA GLY A 78 -5.07 3.66 -2.88
C GLY A 78 -6.54 3.94 -3.18
N LYS A 79 -6.83 5.01 -3.94
CA LYS A 79 -8.19 5.37 -4.36
C LYS A 79 -8.84 4.29 -5.21
N PHE A 80 -8.12 3.76 -6.19
CA PHE A 80 -8.63 2.65 -6.99
C PHE A 80 -8.81 1.38 -6.18
N GLN A 81 -7.92 1.09 -5.22
CA GLN A 81 -8.08 -0.05 -4.33
C GLN A 81 -9.34 0.07 -3.46
N ASP A 82 -9.64 1.27 -2.95
CA ASP A 82 -10.87 1.54 -2.19
C ASP A 82 -12.13 1.34 -3.06
N HIS A 83 -12.05 1.73 -4.33
CA HIS A 83 -13.13 1.52 -5.30
C HIS A 83 -13.30 0.04 -5.70
N ALA A 84 -12.20 -0.70 -5.86
CA ALA A 84 -12.19 -2.10 -6.26
C ALA A 84 -12.48 -3.07 -5.09
N ALA A 85 -12.24 -2.65 -3.85
CA ALA A 85 -12.51 -3.46 -2.68
C ALA A 85 -13.98 -3.31 -2.25
N PRO A 86 -14.77 -4.40 -2.18
CA PRO A 86 -16.04 -4.36 -1.47
C PRO A 86 -15.70 -4.16 0.01
N THR A 87 -16.11 -3.03 0.58
CA THR A 87 -15.78 -2.54 1.92
C THR A 87 -15.70 -3.67 2.96
N LYS A 88 -14.51 -4.23 3.21
CA LYS A 88 -14.23 -5.05 4.38
C LYS A 88 -12.99 -4.46 5.05
N LYS A 89 -13.29 -3.76 6.14
CA LYS A 89 -12.35 -3.12 7.06
C LYS A 89 -11.25 -4.11 7.49
N HIS A 90 -10.06 -3.53 7.70
CA HIS A 90 -8.93 -4.06 8.48
C HIS A 90 -8.00 -5.08 7.78
N ASN A 91 -6.84 -4.59 7.29
CA ASN A 91 -5.52 -4.94 7.82
C ASN A 91 -4.40 -4.30 6.97
N PHE A 92 -4.01 -3.09 7.35
CA PHE A 92 -2.68 -2.56 7.12
C PHE A 92 -1.66 -3.52 7.77
N ARG A 93 -1.20 -4.54 7.04
CA ARG A 93 0.03 -5.24 7.43
C ARG A 93 1.19 -4.39 6.93
N THR A 94 1.53 -3.40 7.75
CA THR A 94 2.76 -2.62 7.70
C THR A 94 3.94 -3.53 7.40
N LEU A 95 4.39 -3.56 6.14
CA LEU A 95 5.68 -4.13 5.76
C LEU A 95 6.75 -3.06 6.01
N HIS A 96 6.89 -2.66 7.27
CA HIS A 96 8.14 -2.07 7.74
C HIS A 96 9.00 -3.24 8.19
N LEU A 97 9.89 -3.69 7.30
CA LEU A 97 11.06 -4.46 7.70
C LEU A 97 12.21 -3.47 7.83
N PRO A 98 12.42 -2.80 8.98
CA PRO A 98 13.68 -2.15 9.25
C PRO A 98 14.75 -3.24 9.40
N GLY A 99 15.83 -3.07 8.65
CA GLY A 99 16.95 -3.99 8.56
C GLY A 99 17.53 -4.37 9.91
N GLU A 100 18.00 -5.61 9.93
CA GLU A 100 19.01 -6.20 10.82
C GLU A 100 19.85 -5.15 11.57
N LYS A 101 19.94 -5.26 12.91
CA LYS A 101 21.10 -5.86 13.63
C LYS A 101 20.68 -6.30 15.04
N THR A 102 20.69 -7.61 15.29
CA THR A 102 20.82 -8.19 16.63
C THR A 102 22.21 -7.88 17.18
N ALA A 103 22.33 -7.05 18.21
CA ALA A 103 23.46 -7.09 19.13
C ALA A 103 23.25 -6.17 20.34
N GLY A 104 23.37 -6.74 21.54
CA GLY A 104 24.04 -6.05 22.63
C GLY A 104 23.18 -5.50 23.76
N ARG A 105 23.00 -6.36 24.79
CA ARG A 105 23.14 -6.06 26.22
C ARG A 105 22.95 -4.60 26.68
N ARG A 106 22.06 -4.39 27.65
CA ARG A 106 22.49 -4.03 29.02
C ARG A 106 21.39 -4.25 30.05
N ASN A 107 21.86 -4.75 31.19
CA ASN A 107 21.15 -5.19 32.37
C ASN A 107 21.10 -4.04 33.40
N VAL A 108 20.23 -4.23 34.39
CA VAL A 108 20.32 -3.77 35.77
C VAL A 108 19.67 -2.42 36.16
N ARG A 109 18.94 -2.54 37.29
CA ARG A 109 18.65 -1.56 38.36
C ARG A 109 17.37 -0.71 38.22
N ASN A 110 16.39 -1.01 39.08
CA ASN A 110 16.18 -0.29 40.35
C ASN A 110 14.69 0.02 40.65
N PHE A 111 14.02 -0.82 41.42
CA PHE A 111 12.89 -0.39 42.26
C PHE A 111 13.02 -1.01 43.65
N ARG A 112 13.88 -0.35 44.44
CA ARG A 112 13.81 -0.29 45.90
C ARG A 112 12.78 0.79 46.22
N HIS A 113 11.76 0.48 47.00
CA HIS A 113 11.02 1.31 47.99
C HIS A 113 10.02 0.31 48.61
N GLY A 114 10.14 -0.10 49.87
CA GLY A 114 10.18 0.77 51.04
C GLY A 114 8.73 0.89 51.54
N SER A 115 8.43 0.18 52.63
CA SER A 115 7.14 0.01 53.31
C SER A 115 6.29 1.28 53.45
N PRO A 116 4.98 1.11 53.73
CA PRO A 116 4.36 1.91 54.77
C PRO A 116 3.80 1.04 55.91
N GLN A 117 3.97 1.61 57.09
CA GLN A 117 3.64 1.15 58.43
C GLN A 117 2.23 1.62 58.82
N SER A 118 1.58 0.88 59.75
CA SER A 118 0.39 1.29 60.54
C SER A 118 -0.94 1.44 59.78
N GLY A 119 -2.10 1.02 60.26
CA GLY A 119 -2.60 0.64 61.59
C GLY A 119 -4.12 0.93 61.60
N GLU A 120 -4.87 0.23 62.48
CA GLU A 120 -6.34 0.32 62.70
C GLU A 120 -7.21 -0.19 61.52
N ARG A 121 -8.34 -0.88 61.68
CA ARG A 121 -9.33 -1.19 62.73
C ARG A 121 -10.18 -2.32 62.06
N LEU A 122 -10.62 -3.40 62.70
CA LEU A 122 -11.63 -3.52 63.75
C LEU A 122 -11.65 -5.00 64.18
#